data_AF-A0A933NUW7-F1
#
_entry.id   AF-A0A933NUW7-F1
#
_cell.length_a   1.000
_cell.length_b   1.000
_cell.length_c   1.000
_cell.angle_alpha   90.00
_cell.angle_beta   90.00
_cell.angle_gamma   90.00
#
_symmetry.space_group_name_H-M   'P 1'
#
loop_
_entity.id
_entity.type
_entity.pdbx_description
1 polymer ?
#
loop_
_entity_poly.entity_id
_entity_poly.type
_entity_poly.pdbx_seq_one_letter_code
_entity_poly.pdbx_strand_id
1 'polypeptide(L)'
;MVRTQIQLTEKQARRLKQLAAARGRSMADLIRGSVDALLAQPDTHDDEVKRAHALRAAGRFRSGVRDLSSRHDRHLSEILGR
;
A
#
# COMPACT_ATOMS: atom_id res chain seq x y z
N MET A 1 9.69 -2.40 -25.60
CA MET A 1 9.38 -3.47 -24.63
C MET A 1 10.41 -4.58 -24.76
N VAL A 2 10.86 -5.16 -23.66
CA VAL A 2 11.71 -6.36 -23.65
C VAL A 2 10.80 -7.59 -23.61
N ARG A 3 11.11 -8.64 -24.40
CA ARG A 3 10.33 -9.89 -24.39
C ARG A 3 10.80 -10.76 -23.22
N THR A 4 9.89 -10.99 -22.29
CA THR A 4 10.12 -11.87 -21.13
C THR A 4 9.14 -13.03 -21.17
N GLN A 5 9.64 -14.26 -21.09
CA GLN A 5 8.81 -15.45 -20.94
C GLN A 5 8.66 -15.78 -19.45
N ILE A 6 7.43 -15.81 -18.97
CA ILE A 6 7.08 -16.20 -17.60
C ILE A 6 6.08 -17.33 -17.64
N GLN A 7 6.08 -18.19 -16.62
CA GLN A 7 5.07 -19.22 -16.46
C GLN A 7 3.98 -18.71 -15.52
N LEU A 8 2.73 -18.96 -15.90
CA LEU A 8 1.57 -18.72 -15.06
C LEU A 8 0.93 -20.08 -14.74
N THR A 9 0.41 -20.22 -13.53
CA THR A 9 -0.45 -21.36 -13.24
C THR A 9 -1.69 -21.32 -14.14
N GLU A 10 -2.27 -22.49 -14.42
CA GLU A 10 -3.48 -22.58 -15.23
C GLU A 10 -4.62 -21.73 -14.65
N LYS A 11 -4.75 -21.71 -13.32
CA LYS A 11 -5.72 -20.88 -12.60
C LYS A 11 -5.52 -19.39 -12.86
N GLN A 12 -4.28 -18.90 -12.80
CA GLN A 12 -3.96 -17.50 -13.10
C GLN A 12 -4.27 -17.15 -14.55
N ALA A 13 -3.86 -18.00 -15.50
CA ALA A 13 -4.10 -17.78 -16.92
C ALA A 13 -5.60 -17.72 -17.25
N ARG A 14 -6.41 -18.64 -16.70
CA ARG A 14 -7.88 -18.63 -16.86
C ARG A 14 -8.49 -17.35 -16.29
N ARG A 15 -8.08 -16.94 -15.08
CA ARG A 15 -8.64 -15.75 -14.43
C ARG A 15 -8.29 -14.46 -15.17
N LEU A 16 -7.05 -14.35 -15.67
CA LEU A 16 -6.63 -13.21 -16.48
C LEU A 16 -7.38 -13.11 -17.80
N LYS A 17 -7.62 -14.23 -18.50
CA LYS A 17 -8.42 -14.26 -19.73
C LYS A 17 -9.85 -13.77 -19.49
N GLN A 18 -10.51 -14.25 -18.42
CA GLN A 18 -11.85 -13.78 -18.05
C GLN A 18 -11.88 -12.29 -17.75
N LEU A 19 -10.88 -11.79 -17.00
CA LEU A 19 -10.79 -10.37 -16.64
C LEU A 19 -10.53 -9.49 -17.86
N ALA A 20 -9.68 -9.95 -18.79
CA ALA A 20 -9.40 -9.29 -20.07
C ALA A 20 -10.67 -9.13 -20.90
N ALA A 21 -11.44 -10.21 -21.06
CA ALA A 21 -12.70 -10.20 -21.79
C ALA A 21 -13.72 -9.24 -21.14
N ALA A 22 -13.90 -9.33 -19.81
CA ALA A 22 -14.83 -8.47 -19.08
C ALA A 22 -14.48 -6.98 -19.16
N ARG A 23 -13.19 -6.64 -19.34
CA ARG A 23 -12.72 -5.24 -19.42
C ARG A 23 -12.47 -4.74 -20.85
N GLY A 24 -12.66 -5.59 -21.86
CA GLY A 24 -12.32 -5.24 -23.25
C GLY A 24 -10.84 -4.90 -23.45
N ARG A 25 -9.93 -5.54 -22.70
CA ARG A 25 -8.47 -5.29 -22.76
C ARG A 25 -7.73 -6.57 -23.09
N SER A 26 -6.51 -6.46 -23.61
CA SER A 26 -5.67 -7.65 -23.80
C SER A 26 -5.13 -8.16 -22.46
N MET A 27 -4.83 -9.47 -22.40
CA MET A 27 -4.18 -10.08 -21.24
C MET A 27 -2.79 -9.44 -20.97
N ALA A 28 -2.08 -9.05 -22.04
CA ALA A 28 -0.79 -8.39 -21.93
C ALA A 28 -0.90 -6.98 -21.30
N ASP A 29 -1.95 -6.22 -21.62
CA ASP A 29 -2.20 -4.91 -20.98
C ASP A 29 -2.48 -5.06 -19.49
N LEU A 30 -3.26 -6.06 -19.09
CA LEU A 30 -3.54 -6.32 -17.68
C LEU A 30 -2.28 -6.72 -16.91
N ILE A 31 -1.44 -7.58 -17.49
CA ILE A 31 -0.19 -8.01 -16.86
C ILE A 31 0.75 -6.81 -16.70
N ARG A 32 0.95 -6.01 -17.76
CA ARG A 32 1.78 -4.80 -17.69
C ARG A 32 1.28 -3.85 -16.62
N GLY A 33 0.01 -3.47 -16.65
CA GLY A 33 -0.55 -2.54 -15.66
C GLY A 33 -0.48 -3.08 -14.22
N SER A 34 -0.52 -4.40 -14.03
CA SER A 34 -0.32 -5.00 -12.71
C SER A 34 1.14 -4.93 -12.25
N VAL A 35 2.10 -5.11 -13.17
CA VAL A 35 3.53 -4.93 -12.90
C VAL A 35 3.83 -3.47 -12.58
N ASP A 36 3.32 -2.53 -13.37
CA ASP A 36 3.48 -1.10 -13.13
C ASP A 36 2.91 -0.70 -11.76
N ALA A 37 1.72 -1.19 -11.41
CA ALA A 37 1.11 -0.95 -10.10
C ALA A 37 1.92 -1.54 -8.95
N LEU A 38 2.54 -2.72 -9.14
CA LEU A 38 3.40 -3.35 -8.15
C LEU A 38 4.69 -2.52 -7.94
N LEU A 39 5.32 -2.07 -9.02
CA LEU A 39 6.56 -1.29 -8.98
C LEU A 39 6.34 0.16 -8.51
N ALA A 40 5.13 0.70 -8.68
CA ALA A 40 4.76 2.02 -8.19
C ALA A 40 4.46 2.05 -6.69
N GLN A 41 4.29 0.89 -6.03
CA GLN A 41 4.17 0.85 -4.58
C GLN A 41 5.53 1.23 -3.99
N PRO A 42 5.60 2.28 -3.14
CA PRO A 42 6.82 2.55 -2.39
C PRO A 42 7.16 1.28 -1.62
N ASP A 43 8.38 0.79 -1.76
CA ASP A 43 8.87 -0.34 -0.98
C ASP A 43 8.57 -0.04 0.48
N THR A 44 7.54 -0.69 1.01
CA THR A 44 7.14 -0.48 2.39
C THR A 44 8.16 -1.14 3.33
N HIS A 45 9.19 -1.79 2.77
CA HIS A 45 10.40 -2.24 3.47
C HIS A 45 11.56 -1.25 3.38
N ASP A 46 11.42 -0.15 2.64
CA ASP A 46 12.40 0.92 2.65
C ASP A 46 12.21 1.76 3.92
N ASP A 47 13.00 1.43 4.93
CA ASP A 47 13.03 2.13 6.21
C ASP A 47 13.30 3.63 6.04
N GLU A 48 13.95 4.04 4.95
CA GLU A 48 14.20 5.44 4.64
C GLU A 48 12.91 6.17 4.22
N VAL A 49 12.09 5.54 3.37
CA VAL A 49 10.78 6.07 2.97
C VAL A 49 9.85 6.14 4.18
N LYS A 50 9.81 5.09 5.01
CA LYS A 50 9.04 5.11 6.27
C LYS A 50 9.48 6.25 7.20
N ARG A 51 10.78 6.42 7.40
CA ARG A 51 11.32 7.53 8.22
C ARG A 51 10.97 8.89 7.63
N ALA A 52 11.12 9.08 6.33
CA ALA A 52 10.77 10.32 5.66
C ALA A 52 9.28 10.68 5.80
N HIS A 53 8.40 9.67 5.74
CA HIS A 53 6.97 9.86 5.99
C HIS A 53 6.67 10.20 7.46
N ALA A 54 7.29 9.50 8.42
CA ALA A 54 7.14 9.78 9.84
C ALA A 54 7.61 11.20 10.21
N LEU A 55 8.76 11.61 9.66
CA LEU A 55 9.30 12.97 9.84
C LEU A 55 8.37 14.04 9.28
N ARG A 56 7.74 13.81 8.12
CA ARG A 56 6.75 14.74 7.56
C ARG A 56 5.48 14.86 8.41
N ALA A 57 5.13 13.82 9.15
CA ALA A 57 3.98 13.86 10.06
C ALA A 57 4.32 14.54 11.40
N ALA A 58 5.58 14.46 11.84
CA ALA A 58 6.04 15.08 13.08
C ALA A 58 5.84 16.59 13.05
N GLY A 59 5.17 17.14 14.07
CA GLY A 59 4.90 18.57 14.20
C GLY A 59 3.73 19.10 13.37
N ARG A 60 3.12 18.28 12.49
CA ARG A 60 1.97 18.69 11.66
C ARG A 60 0.67 18.89 12.46
N PHE A 61 0.56 18.27 13.64
CA PHE A 61 -0.65 18.30 14.46
C PHE A 61 -0.36 18.73 15.88
N ARG A 62 -1.34 19.36 16.53
CA ARG A 62 -1.27 19.88 17.89
C ARG A 62 -2.55 19.48 18.63
N SER A 63 -2.42 18.65 19.67
CA SER A 63 -3.55 18.24 20.51
C SER A 63 -3.92 19.28 21.59
N GLY A 64 -3.02 20.24 21.87
CA GLY A 64 -3.16 21.18 23.00
C GLY A 64 -2.84 20.56 24.37
N VAL A 65 -2.64 19.24 24.44
CA VAL A 65 -2.34 18.49 25.66
C VAL A 65 -0.83 18.26 25.76
N ARG A 66 -0.22 18.75 26.85
CA ARG A 66 1.24 18.78 27.02
C ARG A 66 1.88 17.41 27.29
N ASP A 67 1.13 16.49 27.91
CA ASP A 67 1.63 15.19 28.36
C ASP A 67 0.98 14.01 27.61
N LEU A 68 0.36 14.28 26.46
CA LEU A 68 -0.38 13.27 25.70
C LEU A 68 0.49 12.10 25.25
N SER A 69 1.75 12.36 24.87
CA SER A 69 2.67 11.31 24.45
C SER A 69 3.18 10.45 25.61
N SER A 70 3.40 11.03 26.78
CA SER A 70 3.94 10.32 27.95
C SER A 70 2.86 9.63 28.79
N ARG A 71 1.60 10.06 28.66
CA ARG A 71 0.44 9.51 29.40
C ARG A 71 -0.68 9.07 28.46
N HIS A 72 -0.30 8.60 27.26
CA HIS A 72 -1.22 8.20 26.20
C HIS A 72 -2.34 7.29 26.71
N ASP A 73 -1.99 6.21 27.42
CA ASP A 73 -2.96 5.19 27.84
C ASP A 73 -3.95 5.73 28.87
N ARG A 74 -3.52 6.64 29.74
CA ARG A 74 -4.42 7.32 30.69
C ARG A 74 -5.45 8.16 29.96
N HIS A 75 -5.00 9.01 29.03
CA HIS A 75 -5.90 9.85 28.23
C HIS A 75 -6.86 8.99 27.39
N LEU A 76 -6.39 7.84 26.90
CA LEU A 76 -7.23 6.89 26.17
C LEU A 76 -8.31 6.27 27.06
N SER A 77 -7.96 5.82 28.26
CA SER A 77 -8.91 5.28 29.25
C SER A 77 -9.95 6.31 29.68
N GLU A 78 -9.53 7.55 29.94
CA GLU A 78 -10.44 8.65 30.32
C GLU A 78 -11.50 8.92 29.24
N ILE A 79 -11.14 8.83 27.95
CA ILE A 79 -12.07 9.06 26.83
C ILE A 79 -12.96 7.83 26.57
N LEU A 80 -12.41 6.62 26.65
CA LEU A 80 -13.12 5.39 26.33
C LEU A 80 -13.90 4.78 27.50
N GLY A 81 -13.80 5.35 28.70
CA GLY A 81 -14.57 4.94 29.87
C GLY A 81 -14.30 3.50 30.32
N ARG A 82 -13.08 2.99 30.11
CA ARG A 82 -12.62 1.69 30.62
C ARG A 82 -11.77 1.85 31.85
#